data_AF-A0A6P8W6B2-F1
#
_entry.id   AF-A0A6P8W6B2-F1
#
_cell.length_a   1.000
_cell.length_b   1.000
_cell.length_c   1.000
_cell.angle_alpha   90.00
_cell.angle_beta   90.00
_cell.angle_gamma   90.00
#
_symmetry.space_group_name_H-M   'P 1'
#
loop_
_entity.id
_entity.type
_entity.pdbx_description
1 polymer ?
#
loop_
_entity_poly.entity_id
_entity_poly.type
_entity_poly.pdbx_seq_one_letter_code
_entity_poly.pdbx_strand_id
1 'polypeptide(L)'
;MRIDPALFQPPRPVYIIIHGYTGHRDFSPNTEIRPELLDKKAVYVISVDFGPLVRHPCFKEAILNALLISECLGQLINNLVNPGIINKDDLHLIGFSLGAQVAGQTANYVNHTLHHITGLDPAKPLFVVTHDRHRLNHEDADFVDIIHTNPAERGILKPMGHADFYVNFRDGEQPGCENHKSPGSCSHNRAPEYYAESIASENGFWGIKCHNWHPHAFGRCTLQQTQALMGYPASPNNSGTYFLETYANPPFAAGHKGATITDLTTKLFDKTGVQHIDELEQKLERRYLQIEADALKKSKKLAEA
;
A
#
# COMPACT_ATOMS: atom_id res chain seq x y z
N MET A 1 -13.88 -12.63 20.74
CA MET A 1 -14.22 -11.29 21.26
C MET A 1 -15.67 -11.01 20.89
N ARG A 2 -16.54 -10.60 21.83
CA ARG A 2 -17.94 -10.23 21.48
C ARG A 2 -18.00 -8.73 21.23
N ILE A 3 -18.30 -8.34 19.99
CA ILE A 3 -18.43 -6.93 19.59
C ILE A 3 -19.90 -6.54 19.74
N ASP A 4 -20.17 -5.38 20.34
CA ASP A 4 -21.52 -4.86 20.49
C ASP A 4 -22.01 -4.27 19.14
N PRO A 5 -23.06 -4.83 18.52
CA PRO A 5 -23.59 -4.32 17.25
C PRO A 5 -24.09 -2.87 17.34
N ALA A 6 -24.46 -2.39 18.54
CA ALA A 6 -24.93 -1.02 18.74
C ALA A 6 -23.87 0.04 18.41
N LEU A 7 -22.57 -0.33 18.44
CA LEU A 7 -21.47 0.56 18.07
C LEU A 7 -21.41 0.88 16.57
N PHE A 8 -22.09 0.09 15.73
CA PHE A 8 -22.09 0.22 14.27
C PHE A 8 -23.47 0.69 13.74
N GLN A 9 -24.20 1.49 14.53
CA GLN A 9 -25.49 2.05 14.17
C GLN A 9 -25.47 3.60 14.14
N PRO A 10 -25.93 4.24 13.05
CA PRO A 10 -26.49 3.63 11.83
C PRO A 10 -25.40 2.93 10.98
N PRO A 11 -25.78 2.07 10.00
CA PRO A 11 -24.84 1.45 9.08
C PRO A 11 -24.06 2.50 8.28
N ARG A 12 -22.73 2.35 8.25
CA ARG A 12 -21.79 3.25 7.58
C ARG A 12 -20.56 2.47 7.12
N PRO A 13 -19.82 2.97 6.12
CA PRO A 13 -18.52 2.41 5.76
C PRO A 13 -17.57 2.33 6.97
N VAL A 14 -16.77 1.26 7.01
CA VAL A 14 -15.80 0.99 8.08
C VAL A 14 -14.40 0.98 7.50
N TYR A 15 -13.57 1.88 8.00
CA TYR A 15 -12.16 1.99 7.63
C TYR A 15 -11.28 1.38 8.71
N ILE A 16 -10.49 0.38 8.36
CA ILE A 16 -9.48 -0.20 9.24
C ILE A 16 -8.12 0.38 8.87
N ILE A 17 -7.52 1.15 9.77
CA ILE A 17 -6.25 1.83 9.55
C ILE A 17 -5.12 1.05 10.26
N ILE A 18 -4.09 0.68 9.50
CA ILE A 18 -3.06 -0.27 9.92
C ILE A 18 -1.67 0.40 9.82
N HIS A 19 -1.02 0.60 10.96
CA HIS A 19 0.30 1.27 11.03
C HIS A 19 1.46 0.39 10.56
N GLY A 20 2.64 0.99 10.39
CA GLY A 20 3.85 0.31 9.94
C GLY A 20 4.79 -0.16 11.06
N TYR A 21 6.01 -0.51 10.66
CA TYR A 21 7.13 -0.81 11.58
C TYR A 21 7.46 0.43 12.43
N THR A 22 7.81 0.22 13.70
CA THR A 22 8.00 1.28 14.73
C THR A 22 6.77 2.13 15.06
N GLY A 23 5.62 1.88 14.42
CA GLY A 23 4.38 2.61 14.65
C GLY A 23 3.57 2.09 15.84
N HIS A 24 2.42 2.75 16.05
CA HIS A 24 1.37 2.41 17.00
C HIS A 24 0.06 3.08 16.53
N ARG A 25 -1.05 2.90 17.27
CA ARG A 25 -2.38 3.43 16.89
C ARG A 25 -2.50 4.95 16.72
N ASP A 26 -1.54 5.70 17.24
CA ASP A 26 -1.51 7.17 17.24
C ASP A 26 -0.31 7.69 16.44
N PHE A 27 0.19 6.87 15.51
CA PHE A 27 1.26 7.19 14.56
C PHE A 27 0.78 6.95 13.13
N SER A 28 1.55 7.39 12.13
CA SER A 28 1.18 7.24 10.72
C SER A 28 0.81 5.79 10.39
N PRO A 29 -0.30 5.57 9.67
CA PRO A 29 -1.04 6.56 8.90
C PRO A 29 -2.24 7.17 9.66
N ASN A 30 -2.39 6.88 10.97
CA ASN A 30 -3.53 7.35 11.76
C ASN A 30 -3.49 8.86 12.01
N THR A 31 -2.30 9.45 12.15
CA THR A 31 -2.13 10.88 12.42
C THR A 31 -2.62 11.76 11.27
N GLU A 32 -2.56 11.25 10.05
CA GLU A 32 -2.96 11.95 8.83
C GLU A 32 -4.41 11.60 8.45
N ILE A 33 -4.74 10.30 8.39
CA ILE A 33 -5.97 9.83 7.74
C ILE A 33 -7.18 9.84 8.67
N ARG A 34 -7.00 9.42 9.93
CA ARG A 34 -8.11 9.31 10.90
C ARG A 34 -8.84 10.64 11.11
N PRO A 35 -8.18 11.79 11.33
CA PRO A 35 -8.90 13.06 11.50
C PRO A 35 -9.68 13.43 10.24
N GLU A 36 -9.09 13.30 9.04
CA GLU A 36 -9.77 13.63 7.79
C GLU A 36 -11.00 12.74 7.52
N LEU A 37 -10.92 11.43 7.80
CA LEU A 37 -12.07 10.54 7.70
C LEU A 37 -13.20 10.95 8.65
N LEU A 38 -12.87 11.21 9.92
CA LEU A 38 -13.87 11.54 10.95
C LEU A 38 -14.48 12.94 10.75
N ASP A 39 -13.71 13.90 10.25
CA ASP A 39 -14.17 15.27 10.04
C ASP A 39 -14.95 15.43 8.73
N LYS A 40 -14.60 14.67 7.69
CA LYS A 40 -15.16 14.87 6.33
C LYS A 40 -16.15 13.80 5.90
N LYS A 41 -16.17 12.63 6.54
CA LYS A 41 -17.00 11.48 6.12
C LYS A 41 -17.81 10.92 7.29
N ALA A 42 -19.01 10.42 6.98
CA ALA A 42 -19.83 9.70 7.95
C ALA A 42 -19.44 8.22 7.97
N VAL A 43 -18.40 7.87 8.72
CA VAL A 43 -17.78 6.53 8.73
C VAL A 43 -17.47 6.04 10.14
N TYR A 44 -17.16 4.75 10.27
CA TYR A 44 -16.47 4.21 11.45
C TYR A 44 -14.99 3.99 11.13
N VAL A 45 -14.13 4.22 12.12
CA VAL A 45 -12.68 4.00 11.98
C VAL A 45 -12.19 3.06 13.08
N ILE A 46 -11.44 2.04 12.69
CA ILE A 46 -10.75 1.11 13.59
C ILE A 46 -9.24 1.27 13.38
N SER A 47 -8.54 1.80 14.38
CA SER A 47 -7.07 1.86 14.38
C SER A 47 -6.50 0.59 15.00
N VAL A 48 -5.78 -0.21 14.21
CA VAL A 48 -5.11 -1.42 14.69
C VAL A 48 -3.82 -1.04 15.41
N ASP A 49 -3.59 -1.58 16.61
CA ASP A 49 -2.34 -1.38 17.35
C ASP A 49 -1.59 -2.70 17.55
N PHE A 50 -0.41 -2.81 16.95
CA PHE A 50 0.53 -3.89 17.19
C PHE A 50 1.93 -3.35 17.51
N GLY A 51 2.04 -2.12 18.02
CA GLY A 51 3.31 -1.47 18.32
C GLY A 51 4.31 -2.33 19.14
N PRO A 52 3.87 -3.11 20.15
CA PRO A 52 4.77 -4.02 20.88
C PRO A 52 5.47 -5.08 20.01
N LEU A 53 4.88 -5.46 18.88
CA LEU A 53 5.37 -6.53 17.98
C LEU A 53 6.33 -6.02 16.90
N VAL A 54 6.47 -4.70 16.73
CA VAL A 54 7.19 -4.08 15.61
C VAL A 54 8.19 -3.01 16.06
N ARG A 55 8.79 -3.21 17.24
CA ARG A 55 9.75 -2.29 17.83
C ARG A 55 11.11 -2.35 17.13
N HIS A 56 11.77 -1.21 17.03
CA HIS A 56 13.18 -1.14 16.66
C HIS A 56 14.07 -1.78 17.74
N PRO A 57 15.12 -2.54 17.39
CA PRO A 57 15.67 -2.83 16.05
C PRO A 57 15.16 -4.13 15.38
N CYS A 58 14.07 -4.71 15.87
CA CYS A 58 13.63 -6.07 15.56
C CYS A 58 12.81 -6.17 14.26
N PHE A 59 13.37 -5.72 13.13
CA PHE A 59 12.63 -5.68 11.85
C PHE A 59 12.34 -7.07 11.27
N LYS A 60 13.24 -8.05 11.44
CA LYS A 60 13.02 -9.42 10.95
C LYS A 60 11.88 -10.09 11.73
N GLU A 61 11.86 -9.89 13.03
CA GLU A 61 10.82 -10.37 13.93
C GLU A 61 9.49 -9.67 13.61
N ALA A 62 9.50 -8.36 13.32
CA ALA A 62 8.31 -7.63 12.89
C ALA A 62 7.66 -8.25 11.65
N ILE A 63 8.45 -8.72 10.69
CA ILE A 63 7.94 -9.41 9.50
C ILE A 63 7.32 -10.76 9.84
N LEU A 64 7.96 -11.54 10.72
CA LEU A 64 7.39 -12.81 11.17
C LEU A 64 6.09 -12.59 11.96
N ASN A 65 6.04 -11.54 12.78
CA ASN A 65 4.87 -11.15 13.54
C ASN A 65 3.72 -10.68 12.64
N ALA A 66 3.99 -10.21 11.41
CA ALA A 66 2.95 -9.78 10.48
C ALA A 66 1.91 -10.87 10.21
N LEU A 67 2.32 -12.15 10.17
CA LEU A 67 1.41 -13.28 10.01
C LEU A 67 0.44 -13.41 11.20
N LEU A 68 0.96 -13.33 12.43
CA LEU A 68 0.15 -13.37 13.65
C LEU A 68 -0.81 -12.17 13.72
N ILE A 69 -0.32 -10.97 13.36
CA ILE A 69 -1.13 -9.75 13.32
C ILE A 69 -2.27 -9.90 12.31
N SER A 70 -1.98 -10.44 11.13
CA SER A 70 -2.96 -10.66 10.05
C SER A 70 -4.01 -11.68 10.45
N GLU A 71 -3.62 -12.76 11.14
CA GLU A 71 -4.57 -13.74 11.68
C GLU A 71 -5.52 -13.11 12.72
N CYS A 72 -4.98 -12.34 13.66
CA CYS A 72 -5.79 -11.61 14.65
C CYS A 72 -6.73 -10.60 13.99
N LEU A 73 -6.27 -9.88 12.96
CA LEU A 73 -7.10 -8.94 12.21
C LEU A 73 -8.20 -9.67 11.42
N GLY A 74 -7.89 -10.81 10.80
CA GLY A 74 -8.87 -11.66 10.12
C GLY A 74 -9.96 -12.16 11.07
N GLN A 75 -9.59 -12.55 12.30
CA GLN A 75 -10.55 -12.90 13.34
C GLN A 75 -11.45 -11.72 13.73
N LEU A 76 -10.90 -10.50 13.83
CA LEU A 76 -11.69 -9.29 14.08
C LEU A 76 -12.71 -9.06 12.96
N ILE A 77 -12.26 -9.12 11.70
CA ILE A 77 -13.12 -8.91 10.52
C ILE A 77 -14.22 -9.97 10.47
N ASN A 78 -13.88 -11.25 10.66
CA ASN A 78 -14.87 -12.34 10.70
C ASN A 78 -15.91 -12.13 11.82
N ASN A 79 -15.50 -11.60 12.98
CA ASN A 79 -16.42 -11.29 14.08
C ASN A 79 -17.31 -10.06 13.83
N LEU A 80 -16.99 -9.23 12.83
CA LEU A 80 -17.83 -8.11 12.38
C LEU A 80 -18.76 -8.56 11.24
N VAL A 81 -18.23 -9.25 10.23
CA VAL A 81 -18.94 -9.58 8.99
C VAL A 81 -19.87 -10.79 9.14
N ASN A 82 -19.39 -11.91 9.70
CA ASN A 82 -20.19 -13.14 9.79
C ASN A 82 -21.52 -12.99 10.55
N PRO A 83 -21.58 -12.29 11.70
CA PRO A 83 -22.85 -12.05 12.38
C PRO A 83 -23.69 -10.92 11.76
N GLY A 84 -23.22 -10.28 10.68
CA GLY A 84 -23.92 -9.18 10.02
C GLY A 84 -23.89 -7.85 10.78
N ILE A 85 -22.86 -7.62 11.62
CA ILE A 85 -22.69 -6.31 12.29
C ILE A 85 -22.35 -5.23 11.26
N ILE A 86 -21.54 -5.59 10.25
CA ILE A 86 -21.23 -4.75 9.08
C ILE A 86 -21.37 -5.60 7.81
N ASN A 87 -21.63 -4.95 6.67
CA ASN A 87 -21.52 -5.61 5.36
C ASN A 87 -20.03 -5.68 4.95
N LYS A 88 -19.60 -6.77 4.30
CA LYS A 88 -18.24 -6.87 3.75
C LYS A 88 -17.95 -5.76 2.74
N ASP A 89 -18.97 -5.33 1.99
CA ASP A 89 -18.84 -4.32 0.92
C ASP A 89 -18.62 -2.90 1.49
N ASP A 90 -18.90 -2.71 2.78
CA ASP A 90 -18.66 -1.46 3.49
C ASP A 90 -17.23 -1.39 4.10
N LEU A 91 -16.42 -2.45 3.95
CA LEU A 91 -15.12 -2.57 4.60
C LEU A 91 -13.98 -2.11 3.69
N HIS A 92 -13.14 -1.22 4.20
CA HIS A 92 -11.93 -0.74 3.54
C HIS A 92 -10.72 -0.81 4.49
N LEU A 93 -9.71 -1.61 4.14
CA LEU A 93 -8.44 -1.66 4.87
C LEU A 93 -7.45 -0.66 4.25
N ILE A 94 -6.84 0.19 5.07
CA ILE A 94 -5.79 1.11 4.67
C ILE A 94 -4.54 0.77 5.46
N GLY A 95 -3.53 0.21 4.79
CA GLY A 95 -2.29 -0.20 5.41
C GLY A 95 -1.10 0.61 4.94
N PHE A 96 -0.22 1.01 5.86
CA PHE A 96 1.01 1.75 5.54
C PHE A 96 2.25 0.91 5.82
N SER A 97 3.22 0.90 4.90
CA SER A 97 4.51 0.23 5.09
C SER A 97 4.31 -1.28 5.38
N LEU A 98 4.75 -1.75 6.54
CA LEU A 98 4.46 -3.11 7.02
C LEU A 98 2.95 -3.38 7.18
N GLY A 99 2.17 -2.36 7.55
CA GLY A 99 0.71 -2.45 7.67
C GLY A 99 0.01 -2.73 6.34
N ALA A 100 0.57 -2.31 5.21
CA ALA A 100 0.05 -2.66 3.88
C ALA A 100 0.20 -4.17 3.62
N GLN A 101 1.33 -4.75 4.03
CA GLN A 101 1.57 -6.18 3.92
C GLN A 101 0.64 -6.98 4.84
N VAL A 102 0.42 -6.50 6.06
CA VAL A 102 -0.57 -7.05 7.00
C VAL A 102 -1.98 -7.01 6.40
N ALA A 103 -2.35 -5.91 5.74
CA ALA A 103 -3.67 -5.78 5.09
C ALA A 103 -3.89 -6.88 4.05
N GLY A 104 -2.91 -7.11 3.16
CA GLY A 104 -2.98 -8.17 2.16
C GLY A 104 -2.99 -9.57 2.78
N GLN A 105 -2.04 -9.85 3.68
CA GLN A 105 -1.96 -11.13 4.38
C GLN A 105 -3.24 -11.50 5.14
N THR A 106 -4.00 -10.52 5.62
CA THR A 106 -5.29 -10.71 6.31
C THR A 106 -6.32 -11.42 5.42
N ALA A 107 -6.25 -11.28 4.10
CA ALA A 107 -7.12 -11.97 3.15
C ALA A 107 -7.08 -13.50 3.29
N ASN A 108 -5.95 -14.07 3.73
CA ASN A 108 -5.81 -15.50 3.98
C ASN A 108 -6.61 -16.02 5.20
N TYR A 109 -7.09 -15.12 6.06
CA TYR A 109 -7.69 -15.45 7.36
C TYR A 109 -9.15 -15.01 7.50
N VAL A 110 -9.74 -14.47 6.44
CA VAL A 110 -11.15 -14.06 6.40
C VAL A 110 -12.01 -15.07 5.65
N ASN A 111 -13.27 -15.20 6.05
CA ASN A 111 -14.21 -16.13 5.44
C ASN A 111 -14.81 -15.61 4.11
N HIS A 112 -14.68 -14.30 3.87
CA HIS A 112 -15.20 -13.61 2.71
C HIS A 112 -14.08 -12.79 2.08
N THR A 113 -14.06 -12.70 0.75
CA THR A 113 -13.16 -11.79 0.03
C THR A 113 -13.33 -10.37 0.57
N LEU A 114 -12.21 -9.71 0.88
CA LEU A 114 -12.21 -8.32 1.31
C LEU A 114 -12.70 -7.44 0.16
N HIS A 115 -13.42 -6.36 0.47
CA HIS A 115 -13.95 -5.48 -0.57
C HIS A 115 -12.87 -4.54 -1.13
N HIS A 116 -12.17 -3.80 -0.26
CA HIS A 116 -11.17 -2.81 -0.70
C HIS A 116 -9.95 -2.78 0.22
N ILE A 117 -8.74 -2.87 -0.36
CA ILE A 117 -7.48 -2.58 0.31
C ILE A 117 -6.77 -1.41 -0.38
N THR A 118 -6.35 -0.40 0.39
CA THR A 118 -5.34 0.57 -0.07
C THR A 118 -4.00 0.29 0.59
N GLY A 119 -2.96 0.08 -0.23
CA GLY A 119 -1.57 -0.04 0.20
C GLY A 119 -0.82 1.29 0.08
N LEU A 120 -0.41 1.86 1.21
CA LEU A 120 0.38 3.08 1.28
C LEU A 120 1.87 2.72 1.41
N ASP A 121 2.62 2.91 0.32
CA ASP A 121 4.03 2.57 0.14
C ASP A 121 4.43 1.23 0.79
N PRO A 122 3.90 0.08 0.30
CA PRO A 122 4.06 -1.22 0.96
C PRO A 122 5.54 -1.60 1.16
N ALA A 123 5.88 -2.06 2.37
CA ALA A 123 7.28 -2.31 2.74
C ALA A 123 7.95 -3.37 1.84
N LYS A 124 9.17 -3.07 1.37
CA LYS A 124 9.99 -3.92 0.48
C LYS A 124 10.82 -4.99 1.17
N PRO A 125 11.60 -4.68 2.21
CA PRO A 125 12.61 -5.63 2.67
C PRO A 125 11.99 -6.97 3.09
N LEU A 126 12.52 -8.06 2.53
CA LEU A 126 12.04 -9.45 2.62
C LEU A 126 10.66 -9.76 2.01
N PHE A 127 9.79 -8.78 1.80
CA PHE A 127 8.53 -8.99 1.07
C PHE A 127 8.75 -9.12 -0.44
N VAL A 128 9.73 -8.43 -1.01
CA VAL A 128 10.05 -8.52 -2.45
C VAL A 128 10.45 -9.91 -2.93
N VAL A 129 10.90 -10.77 -2.01
CA VAL A 129 11.28 -12.15 -2.31
C VAL A 129 10.24 -13.16 -1.87
N THR A 130 9.23 -12.75 -1.11
CA THR A 130 8.25 -13.68 -0.53
C THR A 130 7.16 -14.02 -1.55
N HIS A 131 6.59 -15.21 -1.43
CA HIS A 131 5.49 -15.67 -2.28
C HIS A 131 4.29 -14.72 -2.17
N ASP A 132 3.52 -14.55 -3.26
CA ASP A 132 2.36 -13.65 -3.33
C ASP A 132 1.41 -13.79 -2.13
N ARG A 133 1.03 -15.00 -1.72
CA ARG A 133 0.27 -15.28 -0.48
C ARG A 133 0.79 -14.64 0.82
N HIS A 134 2.07 -14.26 0.88
CA HIS A 134 2.73 -13.68 2.05
C HIS A 134 3.03 -12.19 1.88
N ARG A 135 2.53 -11.55 0.82
CA ARG A 135 2.62 -10.11 0.57
C ARG A 135 1.33 -9.57 -0.02
N LEU A 136 1.14 -8.26 0.07
CA LEU A 136 0.02 -7.62 -0.60
C LEU A 136 0.08 -7.88 -2.11
N ASN A 137 -1.06 -8.27 -2.66
CA ASN A 137 -1.25 -8.49 -4.08
C ASN A 137 -2.73 -8.23 -4.47
N HIS A 138 -2.99 -8.13 -5.78
CA HIS A 138 -4.31 -7.77 -6.30
C HIS A 138 -5.42 -8.80 -6.00
N GLU A 139 -5.09 -10.06 -5.70
CA GLU A 139 -6.09 -11.11 -5.40
C GLU A 139 -6.62 -11.01 -3.96
N ASP A 140 -6.01 -10.18 -3.10
CA ASP A 140 -6.34 -10.08 -1.67
C ASP A 140 -7.70 -9.39 -1.39
N ALA A 141 -8.27 -8.67 -2.37
CA ALA A 141 -9.57 -8.01 -2.27
C ALA A 141 -10.24 -7.81 -3.64
N ASP A 142 -11.55 -7.51 -3.64
CA ASP A 142 -12.30 -7.16 -4.85
C ASP A 142 -11.68 -5.92 -5.56
N PHE A 143 -11.08 -5.01 -4.79
CA PHE A 143 -10.26 -3.92 -5.30
C PHE A 143 -9.03 -3.64 -4.41
N VAL A 144 -7.89 -3.42 -5.07
CA VAL A 144 -6.61 -3.11 -4.40
C VAL A 144 -5.97 -1.94 -5.13
N ASP A 145 -5.76 -0.82 -4.44
CA ASP A 145 -5.02 0.32 -4.98
C ASP A 145 -3.78 0.64 -4.15
N ILE A 146 -2.69 1.01 -4.83
CA ILE A 146 -1.37 1.19 -4.20
C ILE A 146 -0.86 2.60 -4.47
N ILE A 147 -0.34 3.26 -3.45
CA ILE A 147 0.33 4.55 -3.54
C ILE A 147 1.82 4.36 -3.27
N HIS A 148 2.63 4.46 -4.32
CA HIS A 148 4.09 4.35 -4.26
C HIS A 148 4.72 5.74 -4.14
N THR A 149 5.44 5.99 -3.04
CA THR A 149 6.12 7.27 -2.76
C THR A 149 7.62 7.11 -2.48
N ASN A 150 8.08 5.92 -2.10
CA ASN A 150 9.49 5.61 -1.96
C ASN A 150 9.86 4.20 -2.48
N PRO A 151 9.44 3.81 -3.70
CA PRO A 151 9.64 2.45 -4.22
C PRO A 151 11.11 2.06 -4.46
N ALA A 152 12.00 3.05 -4.61
CA ALA A 152 13.43 2.79 -4.81
C ALA A 152 14.15 2.34 -3.53
N GLU A 153 13.67 2.71 -2.34
CA GLU A 153 14.35 2.44 -1.07
C GLU A 153 13.50 1.57 -0.14
N ARG A 154 12.35 2.06 0.33
CA ARG A 154 11.54 1.38 1.38
C ARG A 154 10.30 0.68 0.85
N GLY A 155 9.66 1.23 -0.17
CA GLY A 155 8.51 0.66 -0.84
C GLY A 155 8.90 -0.40 -1.87
N ILE A 156 7.98 -1.32 -2.20
CA ILE A 156 8.15 -2.24 -3.32
C ILE A 156 7.93 -1.49 -4.64
N LEU A 157 8.83 -1.67 -5.60
CA LEU A 157 8.71 -1.05 -6.93
C LEU A 157 7.70 -1.77 -7.85
N LYS A 158 7.65 -3.10 -7.76
CA LYS A 158 6.78 -3.95 -8.59
C LYS A 158 5.29 -3.61 -8.34
N PRO A 159 4.49 -3.44 -9.41
CA PRO A 159 3.04 -3.29 -9.28
C PRO A 159 2.43 -4.48 -8.53
N MET A 160 1.49 -4.21 -7.63
CA MET A 160 0.82 -5.26 -6.85
C MET A 160 -0.66 -5.01 -6.61
N GLY A 161 -1.23 -3.92 -7.11
CA GLY A 161 -2.65 -3.65 -7.03
C GLY A 161 -3.37 -3.94 -8.33
N HIS A 162 -4.69 -3.72 -8.30
CA HIS A 162 -5.47 -3.45 -9.49
C HIS A 162 -5.10 -2.09 -10.09
N ALA A 163 -4.84 -1.09 -9.24
CA ALA A 163 -4.35 0.23 -9.63
C ALA A 163 -3.09 0.60 -8.82
N ASP A 164 -2.00 0.92 -9.50
CA ASP A 164 -0.75 1.33 -8.86
C ASP A 164 -0.41 2.77 -9.25
N PHE A 165 -0.33 3.67 -8.28
CA PHE A 165 -0.03 5.09 -8.47
C PHE A 165 1.40 5.39 -8.00
N TYR A 166 2.24 5.86 -8.92
CA TYR A 166 3.63 6.22 -8.67
C TYR A 166 3.77 7.73 -8.62
N VAL A 167 3.92 8.26 -7.41
CA VAL A 167 3.92 9.70 -7.14
C VAL A 167 5.35 10.24 -7.24
N ASN A 168 5.57 11.31 -8.02
CA ASN A 168 6.88 11.96 -8.23
C ASN A 168 8.02 10.98 -8.56
N PHE A 169 7.71 9.91 -9.29
CA PHE A 169 8.62 8.79 -9.51
C PHE A 169 9.95 9.18 -10.17
N ARG A 170 9.98 10.27 -10.95
CA ARG A 170 11.13 10.66 -11.79
C ARG A 170 12.32 11.24 -11.02
N ASP A 171 12.11 11.82 -9.85
CA ASP A 171 13.21 12.44 -9.10
C ASP A 171 13.70 11.54 -7.96
N GLY A 172 12.98 10.46 -7.66
CA GLY A 172 13.40 9.40 -6.74
C GLY A 172 13.21 9.69 -5.27
N GLU A 173 12.95 10.95 -4.99
CA GLU A 173 12.60 11.50 -3.70
C GLU A 173 11.36 12.37 -3.90
N GLN A 174 10.51 12.44 -2.87
CA GLN A 174 9.33 13.26 -2.93
C GLN A 174 9.71 14.74 -2.78
N PRO A 175 9.07 15.68 -3.52
CA PRO A 175 9.33 17.10 -3.39
C PRO A 175 9.18 17.56 -1.93
N GLY A 176 10.17 18.33 -1.44
CA GLY A 176 10.22 18.81 -0.05
C GLY A 176 10.94 17.88 0.93
N CYS A 177 11.38 16.69 0.50
CA CYS A 177 12.14 15.75 1.34
C CYS A 177 13.67 15.88 1.22
N GLU A 178 14.19 16.71 0.32
CA GLU A 178 15.62 16.76 -0.07
C GLU A 178 16.52 17.20 1.10
N ASN A 179 16.01 18.08 1.97
CA ASN A 179 16.76 18.62 3.10
C ASN A 179 16.45 17.90 4.42
N HIS A 180 15.69 16.81 4.40
CA HIS A 180 15.38 16.05 5.62
C HIS A 180 16.60 15.26 6.11
N LYS A 181 16.70 15.05 7.43
CA LYS A 181 17.71 14.17 8.03
C LYS A 181 17.62 12.72 7.53
N SER A 182 16.44 12.32 7.06
CA SER A 182 16.20 11.03 6.43
C SER A 182 15.24 11.22 5.24
N PRO A 183 15.76 11.55 4.04
CA PRO A 183 14.95 11.80 2.84
C PRO A 183 14.07 10.61 2.45
N GLY A 184 14.59 9.39 2.60
CA GLY A 184 13.84 8.15 2.39
C GLY A 184 12.65 7.99 3.33
N SER A 185 12.83 8.25 4.63
CA SER A 185 11.71 8.22 5.58
C SER A 185 10.71 9.34 5.33
N CYS A 186 11.15 10.54 4.93
CA CYS A 186 10.24 11.61 4.53
C CYS A 186 9.40 11.18 3.31
N SER A 187 10.06 10.67 2.27
CA SER A 187 9.38 10.20 1.05
C SER A 187 8.38 9.07 1.34
N HIS A 188 8.75 8.12 2.19
CA HIS A 188 7.88 7.01 2.62
C HIS A 188 6.61 7.53 3.33
N ASN A 189 6.73 8.54 4.19
CA ASN A 189 5.60 9.12 4.92
C ASN A 189 4.71 10.03 4.06
N ARG A 190 5.08 10.34 2.80
CA ARG A 190 4.18 11.07 1.90
C ARG A 190 2.94 10.26 1.51
N ALA A 191 3.02 8.93 1.47
CA ALA A 191 1.86 8.11 1.08
C ALA A 191 0.61 8.36 1.95
N PRO A 192 0.69 8.33 3.30
CA PRO A 192 -0.45 8.71 4.13
C PRO A 192 -0.82 10.19 4.04
N GLU A 193 0.12 11.11 3.88
CA GLU A 193 -0.18 12.54 3.70
C GLU A 193 -1.00 12.80 2.42
N TYR A 194 -0.60 12.21 1.30
CA TYR A 194 -1.32 12.32 0.03
C TYR A 194 -2.69 11.64 0.08
N TYR A 195 -2.77 10.47 0.72
CA TYR A 195 -4.06 9.82 0.92
C TYR A 195 -4.99 10.68 1.76
N ALA A 196 -4.51 11.22 2.88
CA ALA A 196 -5.31 12.09 3.75
C ALA A 196 -5.85 13.32 2.99
N GLU A 197 -5.01 14.02 2.24
CA GLU A 197 -5.46 15.15 1.41
C GLU A 197 -6.48 14.72 0.34
N SER A 198 -6.32 13.53 -0.25
CA SER A 198 -7.23 13.03 -1.29
C SER A 198 -8.68 12.83 -0.83
N ILE A 199 -8.93 12.69 0.49
CA ILE A 199 -10.26 12.49 1.07
C ILE A 199 -11.21 13.65 0.76
N ALA A 200 -10.67 14.87 0.72
CA ALA A 200 -11.44 16.10 0.52
C ALA A 200 -10.80 17.06 -0.51
N SER A 201 -9.84 16.59 -1.31
CA SER A 201 -9.19 17.42 -2.32
C SER A 201 -10.17 17.83 -3.43
N GLU A 202 -10.30 19.14 -3.67
CA GLU A 202 -11.06 19.68 -4.81
C GLU A 202 -10.29 19.56 -6.14
N ASN A 203 -8.95 19.61 -6.08
CA ASN A 203 -8.10 19.48 -7.27
C ASN A 203 -7.97 18.02 -7.71
N GLY A 204 -7.84 17.12 -6.73
CA GLY A 204 -7.59 15.70 -6.96
C GLY A 204 -6.14 15.36 -7.34
N PHE A 205 -5.74 14.14 -6.99
CA PHE A 205 -4.46 13.57 -7.38
C PHE A 205 -4.62 12.77 -8.66
N TRP A 206 -4.61 13.46 -9.80
CA TRP A 206 -4.77 12.83 -11.11
C TRP A 206 -3.48 12.19 -11.58
N GLY A 207 -3.53 10.89 -11.88
CA GLY A 207 -2.46 10.16 -12.53
C GLY A 207 -2.77 9.79 -13.97
N ILE A 208 -1.73 9.73 -14.79
CA ILE A 208 -1.83 9.33 -16.19
C ILE A 208 -1.40 7.87 -16.37
N LYS A 209 -2.21 7.11 -17.10
CA LYS A 209 -1.97 5.69 -17.30
C LYS A 209 -0.74 5.47 -18.19
N CYS A 210 0.15 4.60 -17.73
CA CYS A 210 1.26 4.09 -18.49
C CYS A 210 1.20 2.56 -18.59
N HIS A 211 1.73 1.99 -19.66
CA HIS A 211 1.69 0.53 -19.87
C HIS A 211 2.33 -0.25 -18.71
N ASN A 212 3.43 0.29 -18.18
CA ASN A 212 4.14 -0.19 -17.01
C ASN A 212 5.10 0.92 -16.56
N TRP A 213 5.70 0.73 -15.40
CA TRP A 213 6.58 1.74 -14.82
C TRP A 213 7.91 1.88 -15.58
N HIS A 214 8.37 0.83 -16.27
CA HIS A 214 9.62 0.83 -17.04
C HIS A 214 9.66 1.96 -18.09
N PRO A 215 8.78 2.02 -19.11
CA PRO A 215 8.73 3.12 -20.07
C PRO A 215 8.60 4.49 -19.41
N HIS A 216 7.86 4.61 -18.29
CA HIS A 216 7.77 5.89 -17.58
C HIS A 216 9.11 6.33 -17.00
N ALA A 217 9.86 5.42 -16.36
CA ALA A 217 11.23 5.67 -15.89
C ALA A 217 12.15 6.19 -17.01
N PHE A 218 11.88 5.78 -18.25
CA PHE A 218 12.65 6.18 -19.43
C PHE A 218 12.03 7.32 -20.25
N GLY A 219 10.95 7.94 -19.76
CA GLY A 219 10.26 9.01 -20.49
C GLY A 219 9.63 8.56 -21.82
N ARG A 220 9.32 7.27 -21.95
CA ARG A 220 8.72 6.64 -23.13
C ARG A 220 7.28 6.21 -22.88
N CYS A 221 6.62 6.87 -21.95
CA CYS A 221 5.21 6.60 -21.73
C CYS A 221 4.42 7.06 -22.96
N THR A 222 3.99 6.12 -23.79
CA THR A 222 3.01 6.41 -24.84
C THR A 222 1.73 6.78 -24.12
N LEU A 223 1.45 8.08 -24.03
CA LEU A 223 0.32 8.62 -23.29
C LEU A 223 -0.97 7.95 -23.76
N GLN A 224 -1.51 7.05 -22.95
CA GLN A 224 -2.93 6.79 -23.00
C GLN A 224 -3.59 8.01 -22.36
N GLN A 225 -4.59 8.60 -23.02
CA GLN A 225 -5.33 9.74 -22.44
C GLN A 225 -6.15 9.35 -21.19
N THR A 226 -6.06 8.09 -20.76
CA THR A 226 -6.71 7.59 -19.55
C THR A 226 -6.04 8.18 -18.32
N GLN A 227 -6.81 8.93 -17.55
CA GLN A 227 -6.43 9.43 -16.24
C GLN A 227 -7.27 8.77 -15.16
N ALA A 228 -6.72 8.64 -13.96
CA ALA A 228 -7.42 8.14 -12.80
C ALA A 228 -7.08 8.98 -11.57
N LEU A 229 -8.02 9.10 -10.65
CA LEU A 229 -7.79 9.72 -9.35
C LEU A 229 -7.15 8.70 -8.39
N MET A 230 -6.07 9.11 -7.74
CA MET A 230 -5.40 8.38 -6.66
C MET A 230 -6.05 8.64 -5.30
N GLY A 231 -5.96 7.67 -4.38
CA GLY A 231 -6.30 7.83 -2.97
C GLY A 231 -7.75 7.47 -2.68
N TYR A 232 -8.38 8.20 -1.76
CA TYR A 232 -9.78 8.00 -1.38
C TYR A 232 -10.77 7.84 -2.57
N PRO A 233 -10.67 8.62 -3.68
CA PRO A 233 -11.54 8.46 -4.85
C PRO A 233 -11.12 7.36 -5.85
N ALA A 234 -10.12 6.54 -5.54
CA ALA A 234 -9.69 5.47 -6.43
C ALA A 234 -10.84 4.50 -6.75
N SER A 235 -10.88 4.00 -7.99
CA SER A 235 -12.00 3.21 -8.50
C SER A 235 -11.53 1.91 -9.16
N PRO A 236 -12.23 0.77 -8.94
CA PRO A 236 -11.92 -0.51 -9.60
C PRO A 236 -12.06 -0.46 -11.12
N ASN A 237 -12.77 0.52 -11.67
CA ASN A 237 -12.88 0.71 -13.12
C ASN A 237 -11.59 1.24 -13.76
N ASN A 238 -10.65 1.72 -12.94
CA ASN A 238 -9.44 2.38 -13.39
C ASN A 238 -8.19 1.52 -13.10
N SER A 239 -8.20 0.25 -13.48
CA SER A 239 -7.04 -0.61 -13.30
C SER A 239 -5.85 -0.23 -14.19
N GLY A 240 -4.64 -0.41 -13.68
CA GLY A 240 -3.38 -0.17 -14.39
C GLY A 240 -2.37 0.61 -13.56
N THR A 241 -1.27 0.99 -14.21
CA THR A 241 -0.17 1.74 -13.61
C THR A 241 -0.30 3.22 -13.99
N TYR A 242 -0.31 4.09 -12.99
CA TYR A 242 -0.49 5.54 -13.14
C TYR A 242 0.69 6.31 -12.57
N PHE A 243 1.00 7.45 -13.17
CA PHE A 243 2.06 8.34 -12.72
C PHE A 243 1.51 9.75 -12.53
N LEU A 244 1.98 10.44 -11.50
CA LEU A 244 1.56 11.79 -11.19
C LEU A 244 2.65 12.57 -10.47
N GLU A 245 2.60 13.88 -10.62
CA GLU A 245 3.42 14.84 -9.89
C GLU A 245 2.58 15.63 -8.87
N THR A 246 3.22 16.03 -7.77
CA THR A 246 2.60 16.82 -6.69
C THR A 246 3.47 18.02 -6.33
N TYR A 247 2.90 18.98 -5.61
CA TYR A 247 3.68 20.05 -4.99
C TYR A 247 4.49 19.54 -3.78
N ALA A 248 5.48 20.34 -3.35
CA ALA A 248 6.30 20.04 -2.18
C ALA A 248 5.63 20.34 -0.84
N ASN A 249 4.58 21.16 -0.83
CA ASN A 249 3.87 21.58 0.38
C ASN A 249 2.35 21.44 0.19
N PRO A 250 1.57 21.23 1.26
CA PRO A 250 0.12 21.20 1.19
C PRO A 250 -0.47 22.53 0.69
N PRO A 251 -1.57 22.52 -0.08
CA PRO A 251 -2.16 21.34 -0.71
C PRO A 251 -1.22 20.76 -1.78
N PHE A 252 -0.92 19.46 -1.69
CA PHE A 252 -0.03 18.73 -2.58
C PHE A 252 -0.64 18.47 -3.95
N ALA A 253 -1.96 18.31 -4.02
CA ALA A 253 -2.69 17.95 -5.22
C ALA A 253 -2.55 19.02 -6.31
N ALA A 254 -1.87 18.67 -7.41
CA ALA A 254 -1.67 19.54 -8.56
C ALA A 254 -2.83 19.49 -9.58
N GLY A 255 -3.89 18.72 -9.31
CA GLY A 255 -5.00 18.52 -10.24
C GLY A 255 -4.54 17.85 -11.54
N HIS A 256 -5.20 18.17 -12.66
CA HIS A 256 -4.80 17.67 -13.98
C HIS A 256 -3.39 18.09 -14.42
N LYS A 257 -2.80 19.14 -13.81
CA LYS A 257 -1.39 19.51 -14.06
C LYS A 257 -0.42 18.48 -13.47
N GLY A 258 -0.82 17.74 -12.43
CA GLY A 258 -0.05 16.60 -11.92
C GLY A 258 -0.04 15.42 -12.89
N ALA A 259 -1.04 15.32 -13.77
CA ALA A 259 -1.17 14.30 -14.80
C ALA A 259 -0.54 14.71 -16.14
N THR A 260 0.50 15.55 -16.13
CA THR A 260 1.25 15.93 -17.33
C THR A 260 2.66 15.38 -17.31
N ILE A 261 3.06 14.70 -18.38
CA ILE A 261 4.48 14.40 -18.62
C ILE A 261 5.08 15.66 -19.26
N THR A 262 5.70 16.52 -18.47
CA THR A 262 6.48 17.64 -19.02
C THR A 262 7.66 17.12 -19.84
N ASP A 263 7.95 17.84 -20.92
CA ASP A 263 8.83 17.48 -22.04
C ASP A 263 10.17 16.84 -21.66
N LEU A 264 10.60 15.87 -22.47
CA LEU A 264 11.52 14.77 -22.16
C LEU A 264 13.02 15.09 -22.10
N THR A 265 13.38 16.29 -21.68
CA THR A 265 14.78 16.69 -21.66
C THR A 265 15.25 16.98 -20.23
N THR A 266 16.37 16.35 -19.86
CA THR A 266 17.31 16.79 -18.80
C THR A 266 17.20 16.31 -17.35
N LYS A 267 16.70 15.09 -17.07
CA LYS A 267 17.22 14.26 -15.95
C LYS A 267 16.70 12.83 -16.06
N LEU A 268 17.50 11.97 -16.67
CA LEU A 268 17.29 10.54 -16.64
C LEU A 268 17.62 10.04 -15.24
N PHE A 269 16.67 9.39 -14.57
CA PHE A 269 17.01 8.38 -13.57
C PHE A 269 18.09 7.48 -14.17
N ASP A 270 19.16 7.19 -13.42
CA ASP A 270 20.26 6.38 -13.93
C ASP A 270 19.70 5.07 -14.50
N LYS A 271 19.69 4.99 -15.83
CA LYS A 271 19.04 3.93 -16.60
C LYS A 271 19.54 2.55 -16.20
N THR A 272 20.78 2.48 -15.72
CA THR A 272 21.41 1.23 -15.30
C THR A 272 20.94 0.80 -13.91
N GLY A 273 20.73 1.74 -12.98
CA GLY A 273 20.36 1.42 -11.60
C GLY A 273 18.97 0.78 -11.50
N VAL A 274 17.99 1.32 -12.23
CA VAL A 274 16.60 0.85 -12.12
C VAL A 274 16.39 -0.51 -12.79
N GLN A 275 16.92 -0.72 -14.00
CA GLN A 275 16.88 -2.04 -14.65
C GLN A 275 17.62 -3.10 -13.82
N HIS A 276 18.73 -2.72 -13.19
CA HIS A 276 19.49 -3.61 -12.34
C HIS A 276 18.71 -4.02 -11.09
N ILE A 277 17.95 -3.11 -10.48
CA ILE A 277 17.09 -3.40 -9.32
C ILE A 277 16.06 -4.46 -9.68
N ASP A 278 15.35 -4.33 -10.80
CA ASP A 278 14.32 -5.32 -11.18
C ASP A 278 14.87 -6.69 -11.48
N GLU A 279 15.97 -6.74 -12.24
CA GLU A 279 16.59 -8.00 -12.58
C GLU A 279 17.06 -8.73 -11.33
N LEU A 280 17.56 -7.97 -10.35
CA LEU A 280 17.98 -8.48 -9.05
C LEU A 280 16.78 -8.96 -8.24
N GLU A 281 15.70 -8.18 -8.17
CA GLU A 281 14.46 -8.56 -7.47
C GLU A 281 13.86 -9.85 -8.07
N GLN A 282 13.74 -9.94 -9.39
CA GLN A 282 13.25 -11.15 -10.06
C GLN A 282 14.16 -12.37 -9.83
N LYS A 283 15.49 -12.18 -9.80
CA LYS A 283 16.44 -13.26 -9.49
C LYS A 283 16.29 -13.74 -8.04
N LEU A 284 16.10 -12.82 -7.11
CA LEU A 284 15.90 -13.14 -5.69
C LEU A 284 14.56 -13.85 -5.46
N GLU A 285 13.47 -13.39 -6.08
CA GLU A 285 12.13 -14.00 -6.02
C GLU A 285 12.18 -15.46 -6.54
N ARG A 286 12.77 -15.69 -7.72
CA ARG A 286 12.97 -17.05 -8.27
C ARG A 286 13.75 -17.96 -7.32
N ARG A 287 14.81 -17.44 -6.69
CA ARG A 287 15.65 -18.21 -5.78
C ARG A 287 14.92 -18.55 -4.48
N TYR A 288 14.12 -17.63 -3.96
CA TYR A 288 13.31 -17.87 -2.76
C TYR A 288 12.23 -18.92 -2.99
N LEU A 289 11.47 -18.81 -4.09
CA LEU A 289 10.45 -19.80 -4.45
C LEU A 289 11.03 -21.21 -4.57
N GLN A 290 12.25 -21.33 -5.11
CA GLN A 290 12.97 -22.61 -5.16
C GLN A 290 13.27 -23.15 -3.76
N ILE A 291 13.77 -22.31 -2.84
CA ILE A 291 14.06 -22.70 -1.45
C ILE A 291 12.78 -23.13 -0.72
N GLU A 292 11.68 -22.40 -0.89
CA GLU A 292 10.39 -22.73 -0.26
C GLU A 292 9.84 -24.06 -0.79
N ALA A 293 9.88 -24.28 -2.12
CA ALA A 293 9.47 -25.53 -2.73
C ALA A 293 10.31 -26.72 -2.23
N ASP A 294 11.61 -26.53 -2.06
CA ASP A 294 12.52 -27.56 -1.54
C ASP A 294 12.28 -27.84 -0.04
N ALA A 295 12.00 -26.81 0.76
CA ALA A 295 11.62 -26.95 2.16
C ALA A 295 10.29 -27.71 2.32
N LEU A 296 9.28 -27.38 1.50
CA LEU A 296 7.98 -28.04 1.51
C LEU A 296 8.09 -29.52 1.12
N LYS A 297 8.89 -29.83 0.08
CA LYS A 297 9.19 -31.22 -0.33
C LYS A 297 9.88 -31.99 0.79
N LYS A 298 10.83 -31.37 1.50
CA LYS A 298 11.53 -31.99 2.63
C LYS A 298 10.58 -32.25 3.80
N SER A 299 9.69 -31.30 4.10
CA SER A 299 8.66 -31.47 5.14
C SER A 299 7.68 -32.59 4.83
N LYS A 300 7.22 -32.71 3.57
CA LYS A 300 6.32 -33.82 3.15
C LYS A 300 7.01 -35.18 3.28
N LYS A 301 8.26 -35.30 2.84
CA LYS A 301 9.05 -36.53 3.01
C LYS A 301 9.25 -36.94 4.47
N LEU A 302 9.35 -35.97 5.38
CA LEU A 302 9.45 -36.21 6.82
C LEU A 302 8.11 -36.61 7.47
N ALA A 303 6.98 -36.23 6.86
CA ALA A 303 5.64 -36.61 7.34
C ALA A 303 5.18 -37.98 6.82
N GLU A 304 5.80 -38.48 5.75
CA GLU A 304 5.55 -39.79 5.14
C GLU A 304 6.49 -40.90 5.64
N ALA A 305 7.47 -40.56 6.48
CA ALA A 305 8.46 -41.46 7.08
C ALA A 305 8.19 -41.70 8.57
#